data_AF-A0A6G7WGD1-F1
#
_entry.id   AF-A0A6G7WGD1-F1
#
_cell.length_a   1.000
_cell.length_b   1.000
_cell.length_c   1.000
_cell.angle_alpha   90.00
_cell.angle_beta   90.00
_cell.angle_gamma   90.00
#
_symmetry.space_group_name_H-M   'P 1'
#
loop_
_entity.id
_entity.type
_entity.pdbx_description
1 polymer ?
#
loop_
_entity_poly.entity_id
_entity_poly.type
_entity_poly.pdbx_seq_one_letter_code
_entity_poly.pdbx_strand_id
1 'polypeptide(L)'
;MNNYKKSRIRESLMHRVELTQENFAFFQIAPNDLLQETILPSYDFHILRPGVVCQECYSFNTYVEAQTTFCESCGGIEDAEETIKRHSEEFLLLFPEVPLTTARIYQWCDGSFSKQRIYRVLRKNYLKVGKTKAVQYQ
;
A
#
# COMPACT_ATOMS: atom_id res chain seq x y z
N MET A 1 12.10 0.96 12.44
CA MET A 1 11.77 1.50 11.10
C MET A 1 12.82 2.55 10.73
N ASN A 2 13.51 2.47 9.60
CA ASN A 2 14.46 3.51 9.16
C ASN A 2 13.71 4.77 8.68
N ASN A 3 14.27 5.96 8.90
CA ASN A 3 13.76 7.27 8.46
C ASN A 3 13.41 7.31 6.96
N TYR A 4 14.17 6.61 6.12
CA TYR A 4 13.92 6.50 4.68
C TYR A 4 12.58 5.82 4.34
N LYS A 5 12.20 4.76 5.09
CA LYS A 5 10.90 4.09 4.86
C LYS A 5 9.73 5.01 5.22
N LYS A 6 9.87 5.81 6.30
CA LYS A 6 8.84 6.76 6.73
C LYS A 6 8.58 7.88 5.72
N SER A 7 9.61 8.44 5.08
CA SER A 7 9.42 9.51 4.08
C SER A 7 8.68 9.00 2.85
N ARG A 8 9.07 7.83 2.35
CA ARG A 8 8.47 7.19 1.18
C ARG A 8 7.00 6.82 1.37
N ILE A 9 6.64 6.34 2.56
CA ILE A 9 5.24 6.05 2.90
C ILE A 9 4.43 7.34 2.95
N ARG A 10 4.98 8.41 3.54
CA ARG A 10 4.30 9.71 3.60
C ARG A 10 4.01 10.24 2.20
N GLU A 11 4.99 10.18 1.28
CA GLU A 11 4.80 10.60 -0.11
C GLU A 11 3.72 9.76 -0.81
N SER A 12 3.81 8.43 -0.74
CA SER A 12 2.81 7.53 -1.31
C SER A 12 1.40 7.77 -0.73
N LEU A 13 1.30 7.95 0.59
CA LEU A 13 0.05 8.27 1.29
C LEU A 13 -0.58 9.57 0.80
N MET A 14 0.21 10.64 0.66
CA MET A 14 -0.30 11.93 0.19
C MET A 14 -0.96 11.77 -1.18
N HIS A 15 -0.32 11.05 -2.11
CA HIS A 15 -0.90 10.77 -3.42
C HIS A 15 -2.15 9.87 -3.37
N ARG A 16 -2.22 8.91 -2.43
CA ARG A 16 -3.39 8.06 -2.22
C ARG A 16 -4.59 8.82 -1.64
N VAL A 17 -4.36 9.88 -0.86
CA VAL A 17 -5.40 10.73 -0.25
C VAL A 17 -5.90 11.81 -1.21
N GLU A 18 -5.00 12.54 -1.88
CA GLU A 18 -5.35 13.67 -2.76
C GLU A 18 -6.27 13.29 -3.93
N LEU A 19 -6.21 12.04 -4.40
CA LEU A 19 -7.00 11.56 -5.54
C LEU A 19 -8.43 11.14 -5.20
N THR A 20 -8.86 11.24 -3.93
CA THR A 20 -10.22 10.85 -3.51
C THR A 20 -11.28 11.95 -3.61
N GLN A 21 -10.92 13.19 -3.98
CA GLN A 21 -11.75 14.39 -4.24
C GLN A 21 -12.96 14.72 -3.31
N GLU A 22 -13.37 13.90 -2.34
CA GLU A 22 -14.52 14.16 -1.45
C GLU A 22 -14.14 14.36 0.04
N ASN A 23 -12.86 14.36 0.40
CA ASN A 23 -12.44 14.49 1.81
C ASN A 23 -11.93 15.89 2.22
N PHE A 24 -12.54 16.94 1.68
CA PHE A 24 -12.32 18.31 2.17
C PHE A 24 -12.92 18.57 3.57
N ALA A 25 -13.77 17.68 4.07
CA ALA A 25 -14.43 17.85 5.38
C ALA A 25 -13.55 17.46 6.59
N PHE A 26 -12.40 16.79 6.41
CA PHE A 26 -11.55 16.36 7.53
C PHE A 26 -10.51 17.41 7.96
N PHE A 27 -10.16 18.37 7.10
CA PHE A 27 -9.08 19.33 7.37
C PHE A 27 -9.49 20.56 8.21
N GLN A 28 -10.72 20.64 8.72
CA GLN A 28 -11.22 21.81 9.48
C GLN A 28 -11.49 21.57 10.97
N ILE A 29 -10.91 20.54 11.60
CA ILE A 29 -10.93 20.37 13.06
C ILE A 29 -9.55 19.86 13.51
N ALA A 30 -8.75 20.48 14.37
CA ALA A 30 -8.88 21.66 15.20
C ALA A 30 -7.51 22.38 15.31
N PRO A 31 -7.50 23.71 15.52
CA PRO A 31 -6.31 24.40 16.00
C PRO A 31 -6.12 24.05 17.48
N ASN A 32 -4.86 23.83 17.86
CA ASN A 32 -4.37 23.77 19.24
C ASN A 32 -4.55 22.41 19.97
N ASP A 33 -3.53 21.56 19.88
CA ASP A 33 -2.84 21.10 21.10
C ASP A 33 -1.43 20.60 20.76
N LEU A 34 -0.48 21.05 21.58
CA LEU A 34 0.93 20.70 21.54
C LEU A 34 1.13 19.35 22.26
N LEU A 35 2.13 18.59 21.78
CA LEU A 35 2.54 17.24 22.19
C LEU A 35 1.72 16.12 21.54
N GLN A 36 2.25 15.54 20.46
CA GLN A 36 2.22 14.08 20.36
C GLN A 36 3.22 13.58 19.33
N GLU A 37 3.86 12.47 19.68
CA GLU A 37 4.74 11.70 18.81
C GLU A 37 4.10 11.49 17.44
N THR A 38 4.92 11.24 16.42
CA THR A 38 4.50 11.01 15.03
C THR A 38 3.55 9.81 14.92
N ILE A 39 2.29 9.98 15.32
CA ILE A 39 1.19 9.06 15.12
C ILE A 39 0.81 9.30 13.68
N LEU A 40 1.21 8.38 12.80
CA LEU A 40 0.55 8.29 11.50
C LEU A 40 -0.94 8.18 11.80
N PRO A 41 -1.79 9.07 11.26
CA PRO A 41 -3.21 8.98 11.54
C PRO A 41 -3.68 7.58 11.14
N SER A 42 -4.51 6.96 11.98
CA SER A 42 -5.12 5.67 11.64
C SER A 42 -5.97 5.90 10.39
N TYR A 43 -5.44 5.50 9.23
CA TYR A 43 -6.15 5.65 7.97
C TYR A 43 -7.21 4.56 7.89
N ASP A 44 -8.44 4.94 7.60
CA ASP A 44 -9.44 3.95 7.21
C ASP A 44 -9.10 3.44 5.80
N PHE A 45 -9.22 2.14 5.57
CA PHE A 45 -9.07 1.54 4.26
C PHE A 45 -9.99 2.22 3.22
N HIS A 46 -11.13 2.75 3.67
CA HIS A 46 -12.13 3.40 2.81
C HIS A 46 -11.71 4.76 2.25
N ILE A 47 -10.73 5.46 2.86
CA ILE A 47 -10.32 6.80 2.42
C ILE A 47 -9.08 6.78 1.52
N LEU A 48 -8.45 5.62 1.32
CA LEU A 48 -7.26 5.52 0.49
C LEU A 48 -7.61 4.91 -0.86
N ARG A 49 -7.16 5.55 -1.94
CA ARG A 49 -7.33 4.99 -3.28
C ARG A 49 -6.54 3.67 -3.41
N PRO A 50 -7.22 2.53 -3.66
CA PRO A 50 -6.54 1.29 -4.00
C PRO A 50 -5.90 1.41 -5.38
N GLY A 51 -4.84 0.65 -5.60
CA GLY A 51 -4.14 0.58 -6.87
C GLY A 51 -2.62 0.56 -6.71
N VAL A 52 -1.98 0.20 -7.80
CA VAL A 52 -0.53 0.17 -7.93
C VAL A 52 -0.03 1.58 -8.23
N VAL A 53 0.87 2.08 -7.38
CA VAL A 53 1.53 3.38 -7.58
C VAL A 53 2.96 3.16 -8.05
N CYS A 54 3.42 4.00 -8.97
CA CYS A 54 4.81 4.00 -9.41
C CYS A 54 5.76 4.29 -8.24
N GLN A 55 6.87 3.55 -8.15
CA GLN A 55 7.89 3.81 -7.12
C GLN A 55 8.58 5.17 -7.31
N GLU A 56 8.69 5.67 -8.54
CA GLU A 56 9.47 6.87 -8.84
C GLU A 56 8.64 8.16 -8.79
N CYS A 57 7.44 8.15 -9.36
CA CYS A 57 6.60 9.34 -9.48
C CYS A 57 5.27 9.24 -8.71
N TYR A 58 5.01 8.13 -8.02
CA TYR A 58 3.78 7.86 -7.26
C TYR A 58 2.47 7.95 -8.06
N SER A 59 2.55 8.07 -9.39
CA SER A 59 1.39 8.02 -10.28
C SER A 59 0.72 6.66 -10.21
N PHE A 60 -0.62 6.66 -10.27
CA PHE A 60 -1.43 5.47 -10.45
C PHE A 60 -1.52 5.01 -11.91
N ASN A 61 -0.95 5.77 -12.85
CA ASN A 61 -0.94 5.41 -14.27
C ASN A 61 0.10 4.31 -14.52
N THR A 62 -0.22 3.11 -14.02
CA THR A 62 0.62 1.92 -14.10
C THR A 62 -0.17 0.75 -14.66
N TYR A 63 0.53 -0.13 -15.37
CA TYR A 63 -0.04 -1.38 -15.86
C TYR A 63 0.95 -2.53 -15.64
N VAL A 64 0.41 -3.74 -15.59
CA VAL A 64 1.19 -4.96 -15.38
C VAL A 64 1.13 -5.79 -16.65
N GLU A 65 2.29 -6.10 -17.20
CA GLU A 65 2.43 -7.02 -18.33
C GLU A 65 3.44 -8.10 -17.98
N ALA A 66 3.02 -9.37 -18.15
CA ALA A 66 3.82 -10.53 -17.79
C ALA A 66 4.41 -10.40 -16.37
N GLN A 67 5.73 -10.25 -16.21
CA GLN A 67 6.43 -10.17 -14.92
C GLN A 67 6.84 -8.74 -14.55
N THR A 68 6.32 -7.73 -15.26
CA THR A 68 6.80 -6.35 -15.14
C THR A 68 5.64 -5.39 -14.92
N THR A 69 5.85 -4.41 -14.05
CA THR A 69 4.99 -3.24 -13.84
C THR A 69 5.61 -2.06 -14.56
N PHE A 70 4.83 -1.36 -15.37
CA PHE A 70 5.24 -0.18 -16.11
C PHE A 70 4.47 1.04 -15.62
N CYS A 71 5.11 2.21 -15.63
CA CYS A 71 4.46 3.48 -15.40
C CYS A 71 4.41 4.29 -16.69
N GLU A 72 3.21 4.66 -17.11
CA GLU A 72 2.99 5.49 -18.30
C GLU A 72 3.27 6.98 -18.06
N SER A 73 3.28 7.42 -16.79
CA SER A 73 3.55 8.83 -16.47
C SER A 73 5.03 9.20 -16.54
N CYS A 74 5.93 8.30 -16.10
CA CYS A 74 7.38 8.58 -16.06
C CYS A 74 8.25 7.56 -16.79
N GLY A 75 7.67 6.48 -17.33
CA GLY A 75 8.42 5.39 -17.96
C GLY A 75 9.09 4.42 -16.99
N GLY A 76 8.83 4.55 -15.68
CA GLY A 76 9.41 3.68 -14.65
C GLY A 76 9.04 2.21 -14.85
N ILE A 77 9.98 1.32 -14.54
CA ILE A 77 9.87 -0.12 -14.72
C ILE A 77 10.22 -0.81 -13.41
N GLU A 78 9.35 -1.70 -12.94
CA GLU A 78 9.54 -2.46 -11.69
C GLU A 78 9.16 -3.93 -11.92
N ASP A 79 9.89 -4.87 -11.31
CA ASP A 79 9.48 -6.28 -11.31
C ASP A 79 8.12 -6.43 -10.58
N ALA A 80 7.24 -7.28 -11.10
CA ALA A 80 5.90 -7.45 -10.55
C ALA A 80 5.93 -8.08 -9.14
N GLU A 81 6.85 -9.00 -8.85
CA GLU A 81 7.00 -9.54 -7.49
C GLU A 81 7.48 -8.46 -6.51
N GLU A 82 8.46 -7.64 -6.93
CA GLU A 82 8.94 -6.54 -6.08
C GLU A 82 7.88 -5.46 -5.89
N THR A 83 7.09 -5.17 -6.92
CA THR A 83 5.94 -4.27 -6.82
C THR A 83 4.94 -4.78 -5.78
N ILE A 84 4.57 -6.07 -5.84
CA ILE A 84 3.65 -6.69 -4.86
C ILE A 84 4.25 -6.62 -3.45
N LYS A 85 5.53 -6.95 -3.30
CA LYS A 85 6.21 -6.92 -2.01
C LYS A 85 6.21 -5.52 -1.40
N ARG A 86 6.58 -4.51 -2.19
CA ARG A 86 6.56 -3.11 -1.76
C ARG A 86 5.18 -2.66 -1.31
N HIS A 87 4.14 -2.97 -2.09
CA HIS A 87 2.76 -2.62 -1.72
C HIS A 87 2.28 -3.40 -0.49
N SER A 88 2.78 -4.62 -0.29
CA SER A 88 2.51 -5.41 0.92
C SER A 88 3.19 -4.83 2.16
N GLU A 89 4.43 -4.34 2.03
CA GLU A 89 5.10 -3.58 3.09
C GLU A 89 4.34 -2.29 3.40
N GLU A 90 3.95 -1.52 2.38
CA GLU A 90 3.14 -0.32 2.54
C GLU A 90 1.83 -0.64 3.28
N PHE A 91 1.10 -1.68 2.86
CA PHE A 91 -0.13 -2.11 3.54
C PHE A 91 0.09 -2.41 5.03
N LEU A 92 1.12 -3.18 5.39
CA LEU A 92 1.45 -3.47 6.79
C LEU A 92 1.79 -2.23 7.60
N LEU A 93 2.35 -1.20 6.95
CA LEU A 93 2.73 0.05 7.60
C LEU A 93 1.53 0.96 7.85
N LEU A 94 0.58 0.95 6.93
CA LEU A 94 -0.68 1.71 7.03
C LEU A 94 -1.66 1.05 7.99
N PHE A 95 -1.69 -0.29 7.99
CA PHE A 95 -2.65 -1.09 8.72
C PHE A 95 -1.95 -2.14 9.60
N PRO A 96 -1.15 -1.72 10.60
CA PRO A 96 -0.31 -2.65 11.38
C PRO A 96 -1.11 -3.68 12.19
N GLU A 97 -2.35 -3.37 12.54
CA GLU A 97 -3.26 -4.28 13.27
C GLU A 97 -4.05 -5.21 12.33
N VAL A 98 -3.94 -5.01 11.02
CA VAL A 98 -4.73 -5.74 10.02
C VAL A 98 -3.86 -6.86 9.41
N PRO A 99 -4.26 -8.14 9.55
CA PRO A 99 -3.49 -9.24 8.99
C PRO A 99 -3.24 -9.12 7.49
N LEU A 100 -2.02 -9.42 7.03
CA LEU A 100 -1.70 -9.48 5.62
C LEU A 100 -2.30 -10.75 5.01
N THR A 101 -3.13 -10.59 3.98
CA THR A 101 -3.73 -11.74 3.27
C THR A 101 -3.71 -11.49 1.78
N THR A 102 -3.72 -12.57 0.99
CA THR A 102 -3.81 -12.48 -0.47
C THR A 102 -5.03 -11.69 -0.93
N ALA A 103 -6.17 -11.84 -0.26
CA ALA A 103 -7.40 -11.13 -0.60
C ALA A 103 -7.27 -9.62 -0.37
N ARG A 104 -6.66 -9.21 0.75
CA ARG A 104 -6.45 -7.80 1.07
C ARG A 104 -5.46 -7.14 0.12
N ILE A 105 -4.35 -7.80 -0.22
CA ILE A 105 -3.40 -7.25 -1.19
C ILE A 105 -3.98 -7.22 -2.60
N TYR A 106 -4.81 -8.20 -2.96
CA TYR A 106 -5.54 -8.15 -4.23
C TYR A 106 -6.44 -6.92 -4.31
N GLN A 107 -7.17 -6.60 -3.24
CA GLN A 107 -8.01 -5.40 -3.17
C GLN A 107 -7.16 -4.11 -3.10
N TRP A 108 -6.10 -4.11 -2.32
CA TRP A 108 -5.20 -2.97 -2.16
C TRP A 108 -4.51 -2.57 -3.47
N CYS A 109 -4.14 -3.56 -4.30
CA CYS A 109 -3.60 -3.35 -5.63
C CYS A 109 -4.69 -3.27 -6.71
N ASP A 110 -5.97 -3.07 -6.36
CA ASP A 110 -7.11 -2.94 -7.28
C ASP A 110 -7.16 -4.02 -8.39
N GLY A 111 -6.83 -5.26 -8.02
CA GLY A 111 -6.85 -6.39 -8.94
C GLY A 111 -5.77 -6.39 -10.02
N SER A 112 -4.78 -5.49 -9.99
CA SER A 112 -3.68 -5.42 -10.99
C SER A 112 -2.83 -6.69 -11.08
N PHE A 113 -2.84 -7.53 -10.03
CA PHE A 113 -2.12 -8.80 -10.00
C PHE A 113 -3.08 -9.97 -9.73
N SER A 114 -2.79 -11.13 -10.33
CA SER A 114 -3.55 -12.34 -10.04
C SER A 114 -3.36 -12.77 -8.58
N LYS A 115 -4.42 -13.30 -7.95
CA LYS A 115 -4.36 -13.84 -6.59
C LYS A 115 -3.27 -14.91 -6.42
N GLN A 116 -3.04 -15.72 -7.47
CA GLN A 116 -1.99 -16.74 -7.44
C GLN A 116 -0.59 -16.14 -7.37
N ARG A 117 -0.33 -15.06 -8.12
CA ARG A 117 0.97 -14.37 -8.06
C ARG A 117 1.17 -13.72 -6.69
N ILE A 118 0.18 -13.00 -6.20
CA ILE A 118 0.22 -12.41 -4.85
C ILE A 118 0.50 -13.48 -3.81
N TYR A 119 -0.22 -14.61 -3.83
CA TYR A 119 0.00 -15.73 -2.92
C TYR A 119 1.44 -16.24 -2.94
N ARG A 120 2.04 -16.41 -4.13
CA ARG A 120 3.44 -16.86 -4.26
C ARG A 120 4.40 -15.86 -3.63
N VAL A 121 4.23 -14.57 -3.90
CA VAL A 121 5.06 -13.51 -3.31
C VAL A 121 4.92 -13.47 -1.80
N LEU A 122 3.69 -13.53 -1.28
CA LEU A 122 3.45 -13.52 0.16
C LEU A 122 4.08 -14.72 0.85
N ARG A 123 3.91 -15.92 0.28
CA ARG A 123 4.52 -17.16 0.79
C ARG A 123 6.05 -17.14 0.78
N LYS A 124 6.65 -16.48 -0.20
CA LYS A 124 8.11 -16.38 -0.35
C LYS A 124 8.74 -15.39 0.63
N ASN A 125 8.03 -14.33 0.99
CA ASN A 125 8.60 -13.18 1.71
C ASN A 125 8.13 -13.01 3.17
N TYR A 126 7.00 -13.59 3.56
CA TYR A 126 6.37 -13.35 4.87
C TYR A 126 6.14 -14.65 5.64
N LEU A 127 6.10 -14.55 6.96
CA LEU A 127 5.87 -15.70 7.81
C LEU A 127 4.39 -16.05 7.82
N LYS A 128 4.12 -17.34 7.70
CA LYS A 128 2.76 -17.87 7.80
C LYS A 128 2.35 -17.94 9.27
N VAL A 129 1.30 -17.22 9.64
CA VAL A 129 0.70 -17.26 10.97
C VAL A 129 -0.64 -18.01 10.89
N GLY A 130 -0.83 -18.98 11.78
CA GLY A 130 -2.08 -19.75 11.91
C GLY A 130 -2.01 -21.20 11.41
N LYS A 131 -2.86 -22.06 12.00
CA LYS A 131 -2.94 -23.52 11.74
C LYS A 131 -4.17 -23.93 10.90
N THR A 132 -5.07 -23.00 10.58
CA THR A 132 -6.35 -23.29 9.90
C THR A 132 -6.30 -22.97 8.40
N LYS A 133 -7.42 -23.22 7.68
CA LYS A 133 -7.58 -22.89 6.25
C LYS A 133 -7.48 -21.37 5.97
N ALA A 134 -7.75 -20.52 6.97
CA ALA A 134 -7.59 -19.08 6.88
C ALA A 134 -6.13 -18.69 7.21
N VAL A 135 -5.28 -18.75 6.19
CA VAL A 135 -3.85 -18.47 6.31
C VAL A 135 -3.60 -16.96 6.33
N GLN A 136 -2.84 -16.49 7.32
CA GLN A 136 -2.43 -15.09 7.45
C GLN A 136 -0.92 -14.97 7.30
N TYR A 137 -0.47 -13.82 6.81
CA TYR A 137 0.94 -13.46 6.65
C TYR A 137 1.27 -12.30 7.60
N GLN A 138 2.51 -12.25 8.07
CA GLN A 138 3.07 -11.16 8.87
C GLN A 138 4.55 -10.97 8.52
#